data_AF-A0A453NZI4-F1
#
_entry.id   AF-A0A453NZI4-F1
#
_cell.length_a   1.000
_cell.length_b   1.000
_cell.length_c   1.000
_cell.angle_alpha   90.00
_cell.angle_beta   90.00
_cell.angle_gamma   90.00
#
_symmetry.space_group_name_H-M   'P 1'
#
loop_
_entity.id
_entity.type
_entity.pdbx_description
1 polymer ?
#
loop_
_entity_poly.entity_id
_entity_poly.type
_entity_poly.pdbx_seq_one_letter_code
_entity_poly.pdbx_strand_id
1 'polypeptide(L)'
;MAGIPVIDLQLAAAAPEEAARLRDAAQRLGCFRVAGHGVPRVLQDDMKAAVRALFDLPDDAKRRNADVISGSGYVAPSATNPLYEAFGLYDAASPADVDAFCASLHAPPHIRYVTYLFRCLSCRFFPVPSAPSPRW
;
A
#
# COMPACT_ATOMS: atom_id res chain seq x y z
N MET A 1 29.53 -6.97 4.73
CA MET A 1 28.32 -6.64 3.93
C MET A 1 27.67 -5.42 4.55
N ALA A 2 27.50 -4.34 3.79
CA ALA A 2 26.68 -3.22 4.25
C ALA A 2 25.21 -3.67 4.26
N GLY A 3 24.48 -3.40 5.35
CA GLY A 3 23.05 -3.71 5.44
C GLY A 3 22.20 -2.76 4.59
N ILE A 4 20.90 -3.04 4.48
CA ILE A 4 19.94 -2.16 3.80
C ILE A 4 19.90 -0.81 4.54
N PRO A 5 20.15 0.33 3.87
CA PRO A 5 20.13 1.65 4.50
C PRO A 5 18.76 1.97 5.09
N VAL A 6 18.76 2.64 6.25
CA VAL A 6 17.56 3.29 6.81
C VAL A 6 17.68 4.78 6.53
N ILE A 7 16.68 5.33 5.86
CA ILE A 7 16.58 6.75 5.48
C ILE A 7 15.49 7.40 6.34
N ASP A 8 15.82 8.51 6.99
CA ASP A 8 14.81 9.32 7.67
C ASP A 8 14.20 10.33 6.68
N LEU A 9 12.89 10.22 6.41
CA LEU A 9 12.22 11.07 5.43
C LEU A 9 12.05 12.52 5.89
N GLN A 10 11.95 12.77 7.20
CA GLN A 10 11.89 14.13 7.73
C GLN A 10 13.25 14.81 7.59
N LEU A 11 14.32 14.08 7.90
CA LEU A 11 15.67 14.58 7.73
C LEU A 11 16.02 14.76 6.25
N ALA A 12 15.63 13.84 5.37
CA ALA A 12 15.82 13.97 3.92
C ALA A 12 15.15 15.22 3.33
N ALA A 13 14.04 15.67 3.92
CA ALA A 13 13.37 16.92 3.50
C ALA A 13 14.12 18.18 3.98
N ALA A 14 14.93 18.09 5.03
CA ALA A 14 15.61 19.23 5.65
C ALA A 14 17.13 19.30 5.36
N ALA A 15 17.77 18.17 5.08
CA ALA A 15 19.22 18.03 4.98
C ALA A 15 19.64 17.42 3.63
N PRO A 16 20.45 18.13 2.81
CA PRO A 16 20.94 17.63 1.53
C PRO A 16 21.72 16.32 1.63
N GLU A 17 22.41 16.09 2.75
CA GLU A 17 23.19 14.86 2.99
C GLU A 17 22.30 13.62 3.05
N GLU A 18 21.17 13.69 3.77
CA GLU A 18 20.24 12.57 3.87
C GLU A 18 19.50 12.34 2.55
N ALA A 19 19.17 13.41 1.82
CA ALA A 19 18.63 13.30 0.46
C ALA A 19 19.63 12.65 -0.52
N ALA A 20 20.94 12.94 -0.37
CA ALA A 20 21.98 12.28 -1.15
C ALA A 20 22.11 10.79 -0.80
N ARG A 21 22.02 10.42 0.49
CA ARG A 21 21.97 9.02 0.93
C ARG A 21 20.76 8.27 0.38
N LEU A 22 19.59 8.90 0.35
CA LEU A 22 18.38 8.35 -0.28
C LEU A 22 18.62 8.05 -1.76
N ARG A 23 19.16 9.02 -2.50
CA ARG A 23 19.47 8.87 -3.93
C ARG A 23 20.49 7.76 -4.19
N ASP A 24 21.57 7.72 -3.41
CA ASP A 24 22.61 6.69 -3.52
C ASP A 24 22.04 5.29 -3.26
N ALA A 25 21.23 5.11 -2.20
CA ALA A 25 20.58 3.85 -1.91
C ALA A 25 19.63 3.41 -3.05
N ALA A 26 18.86 4.35 -3.61
CA ALA A 26 17.98 4.07 -4.75
C ALA A 26 18.77 3.68 -6.01
N GLN A 27 19.89 4.35 -6.31
CA GLN A 27 20.67 4.10 -7.52
C GLN A 27 21.52 2.83 -7.44
N ARG A 28 22.09 2.54 -6.26
CA ARG A 28 23.04 1.44 -6.09
C ARG A 28 22.41 0.13 -5.67
N LEU A 29 21.44 0.19 -4.77
CA LEU A 29 20.80 -0.99 -4.19
C LEU A 29 19.38 -1.20 -4.72
N GLY A 30 18.73 -0.15 -5.22
CA GLY A 30 17.32 -0.21 -5.61
C GLY A 30 16.35 -0.38 -4.43
N CYS A 31 16.84 -0.37 -3.18
CA CYS A 31 16.03 -0.56 -1.98
C CYS A 31 16.63 0.13 -0.75
N PHE A 32 15.74 0.57 0.15
CA PHE A 32 16.06 1.16 1.45
C PHE A 32 14.85 1.04 2.37
N ARG A 33 15.08 1.15 3.67
CA ARG A 33 14.02 1.27 4.69
C ARG A 33 13.78 2.74 4.99
N VAL A 34 12.55 3.09 5.33
CA VAL A 34 12.20 4.47 5.71
C VAL A 34 11.86 4.56 7.20
N ALA A 35 12.32 5.62 7.83
CA ALA A 35 11.91 6.12 9.14
C ALA A 35 11.36 7.55 8.99
N GLY A 36 10.79 8.12 10.04
CA GLY A 36 10.24 9.49 9.98
C GLY A 36 9.09 9.66 8.96
N HIS A 37 8.48 8.58 8.49
CA HIS A 37 7.46 8.61 7.41
C HIS A 37 6.09 9.16 7.85
N GLY A 38 5.93 9.63 9.09
CA GLY A 38 4.70 10.28 9.58
C GLY A 38 3.48 9.38 9.81
N VAL A 39 3.43 8.16 9.28
CA VAL A 39 2.34 7.20 9.55
C VAL A 39 2.37 6.69 11.02
N PRO A 40 1.34 6.96 11.84
CA PRO A 40 1.30 6.54 13.24
C PRO A 40 1.34 5.03 13.41
N ARG A 41 2.04 4.54 14.43
CA ARG A 41 2.17 3.09 14.71
C ARG A 41 0.80 2.42 14.93
N VAL A 42 -0.09 3.07 15.68
CA VAL A 42 -1.44 2.56 15.95
C VAL A 42 -2.19 2.29 14.64
N LEU A 43 -2.13 3.22 13.69
CA LEU A 43 -2.78 3.05 12.39
C LEU A 43 -2.16 1.91 11.56
N GLN A 44 -0.85 1.68 11.67
CA GLN A 44 -0.21 0.53 11.02
C GLN A 44 -0.69 -0.80 11.62
N ASP A 45 -0.81 -0.87 12.95
CA ASP A 45 -1.30 -2.04 13.65
C ASP A 45 -2.78 -2.31 13.33
N ASP A 46 -3.61 -1.25 13.29
CA ASP A 46 -5.01 -1.31 12.87
C ASP A 46 -5.15 -1.79 11.42
N MET A 47 -4.35 -1.25 10.50
CA MET A 47 -4.37 -1.67 9.10
C MET A 47 -3.96 -3.13 8.97
N LYS A 48 -2.97 -3.59 9.75
CA LYS A 48 -2.57 -5.00 9.79
C LYS A 48 -3.69 -5.91 10.30
N ALA A 49 -4.47 -5.47 11.29
CA ALA A 49 -5.64 -6.20 11.77
C ALA A 49 -6.76 -6.24 10.71
N ALA A 50 -7.03 -5.10 10.06
CA ALA A 50 -8.00 -5.01 8.98
C ALA A 50 -7.67 -5.94 7.81
N VAL A 51 -6.41 -5.98 7.37
CA VAL A 51 -5.95 -6.89 6.30
C VAL A 51 -6.20 -8.35 6.67
N ARG A 52 -5.90 -8.77 7.91
CA ARG A 52 -6.20 -10.14 8.36
C ARG A 52 -7.69 -10.46 8.29
N ALA A 53 -8.53 -9.55 8.81
CA ALA A 53 -9.97 -9.73 8.78
C ALA A 53 -10.54 -9.84 7.35
N LEU A 54 -9.92 -9.17 6.37
CA LEU A 54 -10.29 -9.31 4.96
C LEU A 54 -9.88 -10.68 4.36
N PHE A 55 -8.74 -11.23 4.77
CA PHE A 55 -8.32 -12.57 4.31
C PHE A 55 -9.07 -13.73 4.99
N ASP A 56 -9.60 -13.49 6.20
CA ASP A 56 -10.49 -14.43 6.91
C ASP A 56 -11.90 -14.50 6.30
N LEU A 57 -12.23 -13.65 5.32
CA LEU A 57 -13.50 -13.71 4.60
C LEU A 57 -13.64 -15.03 3.80
N PRO A 58 -14.87 -15.53 3.63
CA PRO A 58 -15.15 -16.65 2.72
C PRO A 58 -14.63 -16.41 1.31
N ASP A 59 -14.17 -17.47 0.64
CA ASP A 59 -13.56 -17.37 -0.70
C ASP A 59 -14.46 -16.69 -1.74
N ASP A 60 -15.77 -16.94 -1.71
CA ASP A 60 -16.73 -16.26 -2.59
C ASP A 60 -16.79 -14.76 -2.32
N ALA A 61 -16.64 -14.35 -1.05
CA ALA A 61 -16.55 -12.95 -0.67
C ALA A 61 -15.26 -12.28 -1.15
N LYS A 62 -14.12 -12.95 -1.02
CA LYS A 62 -12.84 -12.44 -1.51
C LYS A 62 -12.87 -12.25 -3.03
N ARG A 63 -13.46 -13.20 -3.76
CA ARG A 63 -13.62 -13.16 -5.23
C ARG A 63 -14.53 -12.06 -5.75
N ARG A 64 -15.32 -11.38 -4.90
CA ARG A 64 -16.07 -10.18 -5.31
C ARG A 64 -15.17 -8.98 -5.60
N ASN A 65 -13.95 -8.96 -5.08
CA ASN A 65 -12.93 -7.99 -5.49
C ASN A 65 -12.38 -8.38 -6.87
N ALA A 66 -13.12 -8.07 -7.93
CA ALA A 66 -12.73 -8.37 -9.30
C ALA A 66 -11.68 -7.37 -9.82
N ASP A 67 -10.94 -7.81 -10.83
CA ASP A 67 -9.97 -6.98 -11.55
C ASP A 67 -10.66 -5.77 -12.21
N VAL A 68 -10.21 -4.56 -11.88
CA VAL A 68 -10.49 -3.34 -12.68
C VAL A 68 -9.55 -3.31 -13.88
N ILE A 69 -8.28 -3.58 -13.62
CA ILE A 69 -7.26 -3.99 -14.60
C ILE A 69 -6.70 -5.36 -14.22
N SER A 70 -6.03 -6.04 -15.16
CA SER A 70 -5.46 -7.36 -14.90
C SER A 70 -4.55 -7.36 -13.67
N GLY A 71 -4.85 -8.24 -12.70
CA GLY A 71 -4.09 -8.41 -11.46
C GLY A 71 -4.39 -7.38 -10.36
N SER A 72 -5.38 -6.50 -10.54
CA SER A 72 -5.77 -5.50 -9.53
C SER A 72 -6.84 -5.95 -8.55
N GLY A 73 -7.44 -7.12 -8.74
CA GLY A 73 -8.46 -7.70 -7.87
C GLY A 73 -7.89 -8.68 -6.85
N TYR A 74 -8.71 -9.63 -6.43
CA TYR A 74 -8.31 -10.75 -5.58
C TYR A 74 -7.54 -11.80 -6.38
N VAL A 75 -6.35 -12.13 -5.90
CA VAL A 75 -5.51 -13.21 -6.41
C VAL A 75 -5.59 -14.38 -5.45
N ALA A 76 -6.22 -15.47 -5.88
CA ALA A 76 -6.27 -16.71 -5.12
C ALA A 76 -4.97 -17.52 -5.28
N PRO A 77 -4.64 -18.40 -4.32
CA PRO A 77 -3.58 -19.37 -4.48
C PRO A 77 -3.76 -20.21 -5.75
N SER A 78 -2.66 -20.50 -6.43
CA SER A 78 -2.65 -21.22 -7.71
C SER A 78 -1.59 -22.32 -7.72
N ALA A 79 -1.61 -23.19 -8.72
CA ALA A 79 -0.56 -24.21 -8.88
C ALA A 79 0.85 -23.59 -8.98
N THR A 80 0.97 -22.41 -9.59
CA THR A 80 2.24 -21.67 -9.71
C THR A 80 2.65 -21.05 -8.38
N ASN A 81 1.69 -20.49 -7.63
CA ASN A 81 1.93 -19.85 -6.34
C ASN A 81 0.95 -20.39 -5.28
N PRO A 82 1.21 -21.59 -4.72
CA PRO A 82 0.24 -22.28 -3.88
C PRO A 82 0.09 -21.66 -2.47
N LEU A 83 1.01 -20.79 -2.07
CA LEU A 83 1.02 -20.14 -0.76
C LEU A 83 0.74 -18.63 -0.83
N TYR A 84 0.44 -18.10 -2.01
CA TYR A 84 0.24 -16.67 -2.22
C TYR A 84 -1.23 -16.37 -2.43
N GLU A 85 -1.77 -15.46 -1.61
CA GLU A 85 -3.02 -14.77 -1.88
C GLU A 85 -2.83 -13.26 -1.72
N ALA A 86 -3.62 -12.48 -2.44
CA ALA A 86 -3.52 -11.02 -2.39
C ALA A 86 -4.84 -10.33 -2.72
N PHE A 87 -5.00 -9.11 -2.21
CA PHE A 87 -5.97 -8.14 -2.69
C PHE A 87 -5.24 -6.98 -3.35
N GLY A 88 -5.65 -6.64 -4.56
CA GLY A 88 -5.31 -5.36 -5.17
C GLY A 88 -6.42 -4.33 -4.97
N LEU A 89 -6.00 -3.07 -5.06
CA LEU A 89 -6.84 -1.89 -5.19
C LEU A 89 -6.14 -1.00 -6.21
N TYR A 90 -6.82 -0.72 -7.33
CA TYR A 90 -6.20 -0.06 -8.49
C TYR A 90 -5.72 1.37 -8.21
N ASP A 91 -6.64 2.32 -7.96
CA ASP A 91 -6.26 3.70 -7.58
C ASP A 91 -6.45 3.92 -6.07
N ALA A 92 -5.42 3.59 -5.30
CA ALA A 92 -5.43 3.81 -3.85
C ALA A 92 -5.47 5.30 -3.45
N ALA A 93 -5.22 6.22 -4.39
CA ALA A 93 -5.38 7.65 -4.16
C ALA A 93 -6.81 8.13 -4.42
N SER A 94 -7.67 7.37 -5.11
CA SER A 94 -9.08 7.70 -5.32
C SER A 94 -9.94 7.27 -4.12
N PRO A 95 -10.66 8.19 -3.43
CA PRO A 95 -11.64 7.81 -2.41
C PRO A 95 -12.72 6.87 -2.95
N ALA A 96 -13.17 7.10 -4.19
CA ALA A 96 -14.20 6.29 -4.83
C ALA A 96 -13.74 4.84 -5.05
N ASP A 97 -12.47 4.64 -5.39
CA ASP A 97 -11.91 3.30 -5.59
C ASP A 97 -11.71 2.58 -4.25
N VAL A 98 -11.34 3.32 -3.19
CA VAL A 98 -11.32 2.77 -1.82
C VAL A 98 -12.72 2.38 -1.35
N ASP A 99 -13.74 3.19 -1.64
CA ASP A 99 -15.13 2.85 -1.35
C ASP A 99 -15.60 1.62 -2.13
N ALA A 100 -15.29 1.56 -3.43
CA ALA A 100 -15.66 0.43 -4.28
C ALA A 100 -15.02 -0.87 -3.78
N PHE A 101 -13.73 -0.84 -3.43
CA PHE A 101 -13.02 -1.96 -2.81
C PHE A 101 -13.69 -2.39 -1.49
N CYS A 102 -13.98 -1.43 -0.60
CA CYS A 102 -14.63 -1.74 0.66
C CYS A 102 -16.09 -2.21 0.50
N ALA A 103 -16.77 -1.80 -0.56
CA ALA A 103 -18.12 -2.23 -0.89
C ALA A 103 -18.14 -3.65 -1.43
N SER A 104 -17.23 -4.00 -2.34
CA SER A 104 -17.16 -5.34 -2.93
C SER A 104 -16.93 -6.41 -1.86
N LEU A 105 -16.11 -6.11 -0.85
CA LEU A 105 -15.82 -7.01 0.26
C LEU A 105 -16.86 -6.96 1.38
N HIS A 106 -17.87 -6.08 1.30
CA HIS A 106 -18.77 -5.76 2.41
C HIS A 106 -18.00 -5.46 3.71
N ALA A 107 -16.90 -4.71 3.59
CA ALA A 107 -16.02 -4.42 4.69
C ALA A 107 -16.77 -3.65 5.81
N PRO A 108 -16.64 -4.07 7.09
CA PRO A 108 -17.24 -3.36 8.21
C PRO A 108 -16.78 -1.90 8.32
N PRO A 109 -17.56 -1.02 8.98
CA PRO A 109 -17.23 0.41 9.09
C PRO A 109 -15.83 0.71 9.62
N HIS A 110 -15.31 -0.09 10.55
CA HIS A 110 -13.96 0.11 11.09
C HIS A 110 -12.85 -0.17 10.06
N ILE A 111 -12.98 -1.21 9.23
CA ILE A 111 -12.01 -1.51 8.16
C ILE A 111 -12.00 -0.39 7.13
N ARG A 112 -13.19 0.08 6.75
CA ARG A 112 -13.36 1.25 5.87
C ARG A 112 -12.60 2.45 6.41
N TYR A 113 -12.87 2.82 7.67
CA TYR A 113 -12.25 3.97 8.32
C TYR A 113 -10.72 3.88 8.37
N VAL A 114 -10.19 2.72 8.77
CA VAL A 114 -8.74 2.48 8.84
C VAL A 114 -8.09 2.58 7.46
N THR A 115 -8.72 2.00 6.43
CA THR A 115 -8.23 2.05 5.04
C THR A 115 -8.19 3.50 4.54
N TYR A 116 -9.23 4.27 4.85
CA TYR A 116 -9.31 5.69 4.53
C TYR A 116 -8.22 6.53 5.20
N LEU A 117 -8.00 6.33 6.50
CA LEU A 117 -6.95 7.03 7.23
C LEU A 117 -5.57 6.68 6.68
N PHE A 118 -5.35 5.40 6.38
CA PHE A 118 -4.08 4.92 5.83
C PHE A 118 -3.79 5.54 4.45
N ARG A 119 -4.80 5.63 3.57
CA ARG A 119 -4.74 6.40 2.31
C ARG A 119 -4.35 7.85 2.58
N CYS A 120 -5.10 8.54 3.44
CA CYS A 120 -4.93 9.97 3.68
C CYS A 120 -3.54 10.35 4.22
N LEU A 121 -2.87 9.46 4.94
CA LEU A 121 -1.53 9.70 5.48
C LEU A 121 -0.43 9.26 4.50
N SER A 122 -0.63 8.16 3.78
CA SER A 122 0.32 7.69 2.77
C SER A 122 0.40 8.62 1.56
N CYS A 123 -0.75 9.09 1.06
CA CYS A 123 -0.82 9.98 -0.11
C CYS A 123 -0.36 11.42 0.18
N ARG A 124 -0.22 11.83 1.45
CA ARG A 124 0.36 13.15 1.80
C ARG A 124 1.85 13.22 1.51
N PHE A 125 2.57 12.11 1.62
CA PHE A 125 4.02 12.05 1.38
C PHE A 125 4.37 11.77 -0.07
N PHE A 126 3.52 11.02 -0.78
CA PHE A 126 3.66 10.75 -2.20
C PHE A 126 2.42 11.26 -2.94
N PRO A 127 2.35 12.56 -3.28
CA PRO A 127 1.31 13.05 -4.16
C PRO A 127 1.45 12.31 -5.49
N VAL A 128 0.44 11.51 -5.84
CA VAL A 128 0.35 10.93 -7.19
C VAL A 128 0.15 12.10 -8.14
N PRO A 129 1.06 12.34 -9.11
CA PRO A 129 0.83 13.36 -10.12
C PRO A 129 -0.47 13.01 -10.84
N SER A 130 -1.34 13.99 -11.06
CA SER A 130 -2.55 13.86 -11.89
C SER A 130 -2.22 13.71 -13.39
N ALA A 131 -1.15 12.97 -13.71
CA ALA A 131 -0.77 12.67 -15.08
C ALA A 131 -1.62 11.50 -15.59
N PRO A 132 -2.17 11.58 -16.82
CA PRO A 132 -2.78 10.42 -17.44
C PRO A 132 -1.73 9.30 -17.52
N SER A 133 -2.11 8.11 -17.07
CA SER A 133 -1.25 6.92 -17.05
C SER A 133 -0.49 6.77 -18.38
N PRO A 134 0.84 6.55 -18.37
CA PRO A 134 1.48 6.00 -19.55
C PRO A 134 0.86 4.63 -19.81
N ARG A 135 0.38 4.42 -21.05
CA ARG A 135 0.09 3.08 -21.56
C ARG A 135 1.43 2.34 -21.56
N TRP A 136 1.57 1.39 -20.66
CA TRP A 136 2.57 0.33 -20.81
C TRP A 136 2.05 -0.67 -21.85
#